data_AF-A0A964FXM3-F1
#
_entry.id   AF-A0A964FXM3-F1
#
_cell.length_a   1.000
_cell.length_b   1.000
_cell.length_c   1.000
_cell.angle_alpha   90.00
_cell.angle_beta   90.00
_cell.angle_gamma   90.00
#
_symmetry.space_group_name_H-M   'P 1'
#
loop_
_entity.id
_entity.type
_entity.pdbx_description
1 polymer ?
#
loop_
_entity_poly.entity_id
_entity_poly.type
_entity_poly.pdbx_seq_one_letter_code
_entity_poly.pdbx_strand_id
1 'polypeptide(L)'
;MNSFVSDETLRHEAEIAWLVDISKMPWVRESEVNFSTRKGVSKKRLSELQQGQTLVGYAELEDDAPPTGNHKCFIRRIFTLRENDYEAYKVGSSTQADHPTEAVEPLSIEPKHKGLSPSKKSQIAVRVPRSLFSKLKRYVQQTGISQTDVIVSALASHLDSVEDIPMIQRLLELEKRVSVLEIKS
;
A
#
# COMPACT_ATOMS: atom_id res chain seq x y z
N MET A 1 -11.61 -4.51 -10.76
CA MET A 1 -10.54 -5.45 -10.35
C MET A 1 -10.85 -5.90 -8.95
N ASN A 2 -10.91 -7.22 -8.72
CA ASN A 2 -11.29 -7.81 -7.44
C ASN A 2 -10.11 -7.69 -6.46
N SER A 3 -10.30 -6.92 -5.40
CA SER A 3 -9.52 -7.11 -4.18
C SER A 3 -9.87 -8.50 -3.62
N PHE A 4 -8.89 -9.20 -3.04
CA PHE A 4 -9.11 -10.49 -2.39
C PHE A 4 -9.94 -10.36 -1.11
N VAL A 5 -10.10 -9.13 -0.61
CA VAL A 5 -10.97 -8.80 0.51
C VAL A 5 -11.98 -7.75 0.08
N SER A 6 -13.25 -8.02 0.35
CA SER A 6 -14.35 -7.12 0.01
C SER A 6 -14.41 -5.95 1.00
N ASP A 7 -14.90 -4.78 0.56
CA ASP A 7 -15.13 -3.65 1.47
C ASP A 7 -16.19 -3.99 2.54
N GLU A 8 -17.07 -4.94 2.25
CA GLU A 8 -18.05 -5.47 3.20
C GLU A 8 -17.38 -6.24 4.35
N THR A 9 -16.39 -7.07 4.05
CA THR A 9 -15.61 -7.82 5.04
C THR A 9 -14.83 -6.88 5.97
N LEU A 10 -14.29 -5.79 5.43
CA LEU A 10 -13.50 -4.83 6.20
C LEU A 10 -14.35 -3.99 7.17
N ARG A 11 -15.63 -3.78 6.86
CA ARG A 11 -16.48 -2.79 7.52
C ARG A 11 -16.54 -2.91 9.05
N HIS A 12 -16.51 -4.14 9.55
CA HIS A 12 -16.68 -4.46 10.97
C HIS A 12 -15.38 -4.88 11.67
N GLU A 13 -14.22 -4.64 11.04
CA GLU A 13 -12.95 -4.90 11.70
C GLU A 13 -12.74 -3.93 12.86
N ALA A 14 -12.45 -4.47 14.05
CA ALA A 14 -12.10 -3.70 15.23
C ALA A 14 -10.58 -3.46 15.30
N GLU A 15 -9.80 -4.52 15.13
CA GLU A 15 -8.34 -4.49 15.24
C GLU A 15 -7.68 -5.58 14.39
N ILE A 16 -6.37 -5.45 14.18
CA ILE A 16 -5.55 -6.48 13.55
C ILE A 16 -4.62 -7.09 14.61
N ALA A 17 -4.84 -8.37 14.91
CA ALA A 17 -4.01 -9.13 15.82
C ALA A 17 -2.84 -9.76 15.05
N TRP A 18 -1.63 -9.20 15.24
CA TRP A 18 -0.39 -9.74 14.69
C TRP A 18 0.20 -10.81 15.61
N LEU A 19 0.56 -11.95 15.04
CA LEU A 19 1.16 -13.08 15.76
C LEU A 19 2.70 -13.07 15.71
N VAL A 20 3.27 -12.21 14.88
CA VAL A 20 4.71 -12.05 14.67
C VAL A 20 5.05 -10.56 14.53
N ASP A 21 6.33 -10.22 14.64
CA ASP A 21 6.82 -8.86 14.36
C ASP A 21 6.81 -8.57 12.85
N ILE A 22 5.92 -7.66 12.43
CA ILE A 22 5.74 -7.29 11.03
C ILE A 22 6.71 -6.20 10.54
N SER A 23 7.49 -5.58 11.43
CA SER A 23 8.32 -4.40 11.07
C SER A 23 9.38 -4.70 10.00
N LYS A 24 9.74 -5.96 9.82
CA LYS A 24 10.75 -6.43 8.87
C LYS A 24 10.18 -7.21 7.69
N MET A 25 8.85 -7.34 7.63
CA MET A 25 8.18 -8.15 6.62
C MET A 25 7.87 -7.27 5.40
N PRO A 26 8.47 -7.53 4.22
CA PRO A 26 8.28 -6.66 3.05
C PRO A 26 6.84 -6.71 2.52
N TRP A 27 6.20 -7.87 2.61
CA TRP A 27 4.79 -8.07 2.25
C TRP A 27 4.25 -9.34 2.93
N VAL A 28 2.92 -9.42 3.03
CA VAL A 28 2.18 -10.63 3.46
C VAL A 28 1.06 -10.90 2.46
N ARG A 29 0.55 -12.14 2.42
CA ARG A 29 -0.65 -12.47 1.62
C ARG A 29 -1.91 -12.13 2.41
N GLU A 30 -2.86 -11.48 1.77
CA GLU A 30 -4.18 -11.15 2.34
C GLU A 30 -5.25 -12.11 1.78
N SER A 31 -6.09 -12.66 2.66
CA SER A 31 -7.24 -13.48 2.24
C SER A 31 -8.39 -13.46 3.26
N GLU A 32 -9.56 -13.97 2.86
CA GLU A 32 -10.74 -14.08 3.72
C GLU A 32 -10.98 -15.52 4.17
N VAL A 33 -11.29 -15.70 5.45
CA VAL A 33 -11.58 -17.03 6.02
C VAL A 33 -12.75 -16.96 7.00
N ASN A 34 -13.55 -18.03 7.02
CA ASN A 34 -14.62 -18.21 8.00
C ASN A 34 -14.08 -18.58 9.39
N PHE A 35 -14.61 -17.89 10.41
CA PHE A 35 -14.43 -18.21 11.83
C PHE A 35 -15.79 -18.39 12.50
N SER A 36 -15.84 -19.21 13.54
CA SER A 36 -17.03 -19.36 14.39
C SER A 36 -17.18 -18.23 15.43
N THR A 37 -16.18 -17.37 15.55
CA THR A 37 -16.09 -16.30 16.54
C THR A 37 -15.54 -15.01 15.92
N ARG A 38 -15.95 -13.87 16.48
CA ARG A 38 -15.50 -12.53 16.08
C ARG A 38 -14.06 -12.23 16.46
N LYS A 39 -13.61 -12.80 17.58
CA LYS A 39 -12.31 -12.52 18.23
C LYS A 39 -11.58 -13.79 18.57
N GLY A 40 -10.25 -13.70 18.59
CA GLY A 40 -9.35 -14.80 18.87
C GLY A 40 -9.37 -15.92 17.83
N VAL A 41 -8.46 -16.87 18.03
CA VAL A 41 -8.32 -18.08 17.20
C VAL A 41 -8.01 -19.26 18.13
N SER A 42 -8.80 -20.32 18.07
CA SER A 42 -8.53 -21.54 18.86
C SER A 42 -7.26 -22.24 18.36
N LYS A 43 -6.55 -22.98 19.24
CA LYS A 43 -5.34 -23.74 18.85
C LYS A 43 -5.59 -24.71 17.70
N LYS A 44 -6.75 -25.38 17.70
CA LYS A 44 -7.17 -26.27 16.62
C LYS A 44 -7.28 -25.50 15.30
N ARG A 45 -8.00 -24.36 15.32
CA ARG A 45 -8.18 -23.53 14.14
C ARG A 45 -6.86 -22.95 13.63
N LEU A 46 -5.98 -22.52 14.55
CA LEU A 46 -4.63 -22.06 14.20
C LEU A 46 -3.86 -23.15 13.43
N SER A 47 -3.86 -24.38 13.95
CA SER A 47 -3.19 -25.52 13.29
C SER A 47 -3.80 -25.87 11.93
N GLU A 48 -5.12 -25.73 11.75
CA GLU A 48 -5.78 -25.93 10.45
C GLU A 48 -5.34 -24.86 9.44
N LEU A 49 -5.26 -23.60 9.87
CA LEU A 49 -4.86 -22.48 9.00
C LEU A 49 -3.38 -22.53 8.60
N GLN A 50 -2.56 -23.21 9.40
CA GLN A 50 -1.12 -23.33 9.18
C GLN A 50 -0.71 -24.47 8.23
N GLN A 51 -1.63 -25.27 7.69
CA GLN A 51 -1.27 -26.34 6.76
C GLN A 51 -0.73 -25.77 5.44
N GLY A 52 0.60 -25.74 5.28
CA GLY A 52 1.31 -25.25 4.10
C GLY A 52 1.58 -23.74 4.06
N GLN A 53 1.22 -23.01 5.12
CA GLN A 53 1.47 -21.57 5.26
C GLN A 53 1.60 -21.19 6.74
N THR A 54 2.26 -20.07 7.02
CA THR A 54 2.33 -19.50 8.37
C THR A 54 1.25 -18.44 8.51
N LEU A 55 0.42 -18.53 9.56
CA LEU A 55 -0.49 -17.44 9.93
C LEU A 55 0.32 -16.34 10.63
N VAL A 56 0.33 -15.16 10.02
CA VAL A 56 1.09 -13.98 10.45
C VAL A 56 0.22 -13.06 11.30
N GLY A 57 -1.07 -12.96 10.96
CA GLY A 57 -2.03 -12.16 11.70
C GLY A 57 -3.46 -12.38 11.20
N TYR A 58 -4.41 -11.76 11.88
CA TYR A 58 -5.83 -11.81 11.51
C TYR A 58 -6.58 -10.59 12.03
N ALA A 59 -7.67 -10.24 11.36
CA ALA A 59 -8.59 -9.22 11.85
C ALA A 59 -9.48 -9.79 12.96
N GLU A 60 -9.72 -9.00 13.99
CA GLU A 60 -10.82 -9.19 14.94
C GLU A 60 -11.98 -8.29 14.58
N LEU A 61 -13.20 -8.74 14.85
CA LEU A 61 -14.40 -7.97 14.53
C LEU A 61 -14.98 -7.27 15.75
N GLU A 62 -15.68 -6.18 15.49
CA GLU A 62 -16.52 -5.46 16.46
C GLU A 62 -17.62 -6.38 17.00
N ASP A 63 -18.07 -6.15 18.23
CA ASP A 63 -19.02 -7.05 18.91
C ASP A 63 -20.40 -7.10 18.23
N ASP A 64 -20.75 -6.07 17.47
CA ASP A 64 -21.98 -5.93 16.69
C ASP A 64 -21.86 -6.47 15.25
N ALA A 65 -20.70 -6.98 14.84
CA ALA A 65 -20.49 -7.53 13.50
C ALA A 65 -21.50 -8.65 13.22
N PRO A 66 -22.27 -8.61 12.12
CA PRO A 66 -23.27 -9.64 11.82
C PRO A 66 -22.59 -10.95 11.39
N PRO A 67 -23.18 -12.12 11.71
CA PRO A 67 -22.72 -13.37 11.12
C PRO A 67 -23.00 -13.39 9.62
N THR A 68 -22.13 -14.04 8.86
CA THR A 68 -22.23 -14.19 7.42
C THR A 68 -22.90 -15.52 7.06
N GLY A 69 -23.96 -15.46 6.26
CA GLY A 69 -24.67 -16.65 5.76
C GLY A 69 -25.51 -17.38 6.81
N ASN A 70 -25.92 -18.62 6.48
CA ASN A 70 -26.86 -19.41 7.30
C ASN A 70 -26.21 -20.10 8.51
N HIS A 71 -24.90 -20.28 8.48
CA HIS A 71 -24.13 -20.79 9.60
C HIS A 71 -23.59 -19.59 10.36
N LYS A 72 -23.71 -19.55 11.70
CA LYS A 72 -23.25 -18.45 12.57
C LYS A 72 -21.72 -18.28 12.53
N CYS A 73 -21.19 -17.96 11.36
CA CYS A 73 -19.79 -17.77 11.05
C CYS A 73 -19.55 -16.29 10.78
N PHE A 74 -18.29 -15.89 10.83
CA PHE A 74 -17.85 -14.54 10.57
C PHE A 74 -16.70 -14.63 9.57
N ILE A 75 -16.85 -13.99 8.42
CA ILE A 75 -15.74 -13.83 7.48
C ILE A 75 -14.78 -12.82 8.09
N ARG A 76 -13.51 -13.22 8.22
CA ARG A 76 -12.44 -12.38 8.75
C ARG A 76 -11.27 -12.39 7.79
N ARG A 77 -10.63 -11.23 7.66
CA ARG A 77 -9.36 -11.09 6.94
C ARG A 77 -8.25 -11.78 7.73
N ILE A 78 -7.40 -12.53 7.04
CA ILE A 78 -6.19 -13.14 7.59
C ILE A 78 -4.97 -12.79 6.76
N PHE A 79 -3.81 -12.86 7.39
CA PHE A 79 -2.52 -12.59 6.78
C PHE A 79 -1.63 -13.81 6.89
N THR A 80 -1.11 -14.30 5.76
CA THR A 80 -0.29 -15.51 5.71
C THR A 80 0.98 -15.34 4.90
N LEU A 81 1.92 -16.26 5.09
CA LEU A 81 3.07 -16.48 4.22
C LEU A 81 3.18 -17.95 3.87
N ARG A 82 3.42 -18.27 2.61
CA ARG A 82 3.76 -19.64 2.21
C ARG A 82 5.24 -19.91 2.43
N GLU A 83 5.58 -21.18 2.46
CA GLU A 83 6.98 -21.61 2.45
C GLU A 83 7.67 -21.05 1.20
N ASN A 84 8.86 -20.46 1.37
CA ASN A 84 9.67 -19.86 0.31
C ASN A 84 9.04 -18.67 -0.43
N ASP A 85 8.00 -18.01 0.12
CA ASP A 85 7.34 -16.88 -0.52
C ASP A 85 8.31 -15.76 -0.94
N TYR A 86 9.25 -15.37 -0.08
CA TYR A 86 10.19 -14.31 -0.44
C TYR A 86 11.23 -14.75 -1.47
N GLU A 87 11.66 -16.01 -1.45
CA GLU A 87 12.63 -16.54 -2.41
C GLU A 87 12.02 -16.71 -3.80
N ALA A 88 10.77 -17.20 -3.87
CA ALA A 88 10.04 -17.41 -5.13
C ALA A 88 9.72 -16.10 -5.88
N TYR A 89 9.81 -14.96 -5.21
CA TYR A 89 9.47 -13.64 -5.73
C TYR A 89 10.65 -12.64 -5.65
N LYS A 90 11.89 -13.13 -5.48
CA LYS A 90 13.08 -12.27 -5.58
C LYS A 90 13.23 -11.68 -6.99
N VAL A 91 13.49 -10.38 -7.03
CA VAL A 91 13.67 -9.57 -8.25
C VAL A 91 14.82 -10.14 -9.10
N GLY A 92 14.56 -10.43 -10.39
CA GLY A 92 15.58 -10.91 -11.33
C GLY A 92 15.07 -11.76 -12.51
N SER A 93 13.81 -12.20 -12.48
CA SER A 93 13.14 -12.89 -13.59
C SER A 93 12.32 -11.88 -14.40
N SER A 94 12.75 -11.54 -15.61
CA SER A 94 12.12 -10.53 -16.47
C SER A 94 10.68 -10.87 -16.92
N THR A 95 10.10 -11.96 -16.43
CA THR A 95 8.77 -12.47 -16.82
C THR A 95 7.84 -12.77 -15.64
N GLN A 96 8.27 -12.60 -14.38
CA GLN A 96 7.46 -12.90 -13.19
C GLN A 96 7.15 -11.62 -12.41
N ALA A 97 5.91 -11.50 -11.91
CA ALA A 97 5.54 -10.40 -11.02
C ALA A 97 6.40 -10.44 -9.74
N ASP A 98 6.87 -9.28 -9.29
CA ASP A 98 7.73 -9.15 -8.09
C ASP A 98 7.04 -9.62 -6.80
N HIS A 99 5.71 -9.75 -6.81
CA HIS A 99 4.91 -10.19 -5.68
C HIS A 99 3.68 -10.97 -6.15
N PRO A 100 3.09 -11.83 -5.30
CA PRO A 100 1.77 -12.41 -5.58
C PRO A 100 0.67 -11.35 -5.64
N THR A 101 -0.44 -11.65 -6.31
CA THR A 101 -1.53 -10.67 -6.53
C THR A 101 -2.18 -10.24 -5.21
N GLU A 102 -2.22 -11.14 -4.23
CA GLU A 102 -2.73 -10.92 -2.88
C GLU A 102 -1.71 -10.29 -1.91
N ALA A 103 -0.53 -9.90 -2.40
CA ALA A 103 0.47 -9.25 -1.55
C ALA A 103 -0.01 -7.87 -1.08
N VAL A 104 0.16 -7.61 0.21
CA VAL A 104 -0.05 -6.31 0.84
C VAL A 104 1.13 -5.94 1.76
N GLU A 105 1.41 -4.65 1.86
CA GLU A 105 2.44 -4.09 2.74
C GLU A 105 1.94 -4.08 4.20
N PRO A 106 2.58 -4.79 5.15
CA PRO A 106 2.03 -4.99 6.49
C PRO A 106 1.81 -3.69 7.27
N LEU A 107 2.72 -2.73 7.11
CA LEU A 107 2.67 -1.45 7.80
C LEU A 107 1.60 -0.49 7.25
N SER A 108 1.03 -0.79 6.08
CA SER A 108 -0.08 -0.02 5.51
C SER A 108 -1.46 -0.53 5.96
N ILE A 109 -1.50 -1.64 6.68
CA ILE A 109 -2.75 -2.31 7.04
C ILE A 109 -3.31 -1.67 8.29
N GLU A 110 -4.52 -1.14 8.14
CA GLU A 110 -5.33 -0.65 9.24
C GLU A 110 -6.69 -1.36 9.23
N PRO A 111 -7.35 -1.52 10.39
CA PRO A 111 -8.74 -1.98 10.43
C PRO A 111 -9.60 -1.15 9.49
N LYS A 112 -10.52 -1.81 8.79
CA LYS A 112 -11.47 -1.17 7.86
C LYS A 112 -10.86 -0.59 6.59
N HIS A 113 -9.54 -0.67 6.41
CA HIS A 113 -8.83 -0.16 5.26
C HIS A 113 -8.11 -1.29 4.51
N LYS A 114 -8.09 -1.17 3.18
CA LYS A 114 -7.33 -2.08 2.33
C LYS A 114 -5.84 -1.80 2.50
N GLY A 115 -5.05 -2.87 2.64
CA GLY A 115 -3.60 -2.75 2.57
C GLY A 115 -3.15 -2.26 1.19
N LEU A 116 -2.04 -1.53 1.16
CA LEU A 116 -1.37 -1.15 -0.07
C LEU A 116 -0.71 -2.38 -0.68
N SER A 117 -0.85 -2.55 -2.00
CA SER A 117 -0.17 -3.62 -2.72
C SER A 117 1.24 -3.15 -3.09
N PRO A 118 2.30 -3.94 -2.80
CA PRO A 118 3.68 -3.55 -3.10
C PRO A 118 3.94 -3.43 -4.61
N SER A 119 3.18 -4.16 -5.44
CA SER A 119 3.26 -4.08 -6.89
C SER A 119 2.55 -2.84 -7.47
N LYS A 120 1.69 -2.18 -6.68
CA LYS A 120 0.83 -1.12 -7.19
C LYS A 120 1.47 0.24 -6.92
N LYS A 121 1.86 0.91 -8.01
CA LYS A 121 2.24 2.32 -7.93
C LYS A 121 1.03 3.14 -7.49
N SER A 122 1.18 3.90 -6.41
CA SER A 122 0.20 4.89 -5.98
C SER A 122 -0.07 5.87 -7.12
N GLN A 123 -1.35 6.00 -7.50
CA GLN A 123 -1.78 6.86 -8.59
C GLN A 123 -2.99 7.67 -8.15
N ILE A 124 -2.97 8.95 -8.52
CA ILE A 124 -4.09 9.87 -8.34
C ILE A 124 -4.50 10.42 -9.70
N ALA A 125 -5.80 10.43 -9.98
CA ALA A 125 -6.37 11.09 -11.15
C ALA A 125 -7.05 12.38 -10.69
N VAL A 126 -6.55 13.53 -11.13
CA VAL A 126 -7.09 14.84 -10.78
C VAL A 126 -7.67 15.53 -12.01
N ARG A 127 -8.82 16.20 -11.84
CA ARG A 127 -9.35 17.12 -12.86
C ARG A 127 -8.79 18.50 -12.59
N VAL A 128 -8.16 19.09 -13.61
CA VAL A 128 -7.54 20.42 -13.54
C VAL A 128 -8.17 21.37 -14.56
N PRO A 129 -8.35 22.66 -14.22
CA PRO A 129 -8.80 23.67 -15.18
C PRO A 129 -7.91 23.75 -16.42
N ARG A 130 -8.52 23.96 -17.60
CA ARG A 130 -7.78 24.03 -18.88
C ARG A 130 -6.66 25.06 -18.86
N SER A 131 -6.90 26.22 -18.26
CA SER A 131 -5.92 27.30 -18.13
C SER A 131 -4.66 26.87 -17.35
N LEU A 132 -4.85 26.11 -16.27
CA LEU A 132 -3.74 25.58 -15.47
C LEU A 132 -2.98 24.49 -16.22
N PHE A 133 -3.69 23.58 -16.88
CA PHE A 133 -3.07 22.52 -17.68
C PHE A 133 -2.23 23.09 -18.85
N SER A 134 -2.71 24.15 -19.50
CA SER A 134 -1.94 24.85 -20.54
C SER A 134 -0.66 25.50 -19.98
N LYS A 135 -0.71 26.11 -18.79
CA LYS A 135 0.48 26.66 -18.12
C LYS A 135 1.49 25.57 -17.77
N LEU A 136 1.01 24.44 -17.24
CA LEU A 136 1.85 23.27 -16.94
C LEU A 136 2.56 22.75 -18.19
N LYS A 137 1.84 22.57 -19.31
CA LYS A 137 2.43 22.14 -20.58
C LYS A 137 3.52 23.09 -21.07
N ARG A 138 3.30 24.40 -20.99
CA ARG A 138 4.29 25.40 -21.39
C ARG A 138 5.54 25.34 -20.51
N TYR A 139 5.38 25.19 -19.20
CA TYR A 139 6.51 25.06 -18.28
C TYR A 139 7.36 23.83 -18.61
N VAL A 140 6.73 22.67 -18.80
CA VAL A 140 7.39 21.41 -19.18
C VAL A 140 8.18 21.55 -20.49
N GLN A 141 7.63 22.24 -21.49
CA GLN A 141 8.34 22.50 -22.75
C GLN A 141 9.57 23.41 -22.58
N GLN A 142 9.53 24.36 -21.64
CA GLN A 142 10.61 25.31 -21.42
C GLN A 142 11.75 24.73 -20.57
N THR A 143 11.42 23.88 -19.60
CA THR A 143 12.39 23.34 -18.63
C THR A 143 12.84 21.92 -18.96
N GLY A 144 12.12 21.19 -19.81
CA GLY A 144 12.39 19.78 -20.11
C GLY A 144 12.00 18.80 -19.00
N ILE A 145 11.46 19.30 -17.88
CA ILE A 145 11.04 18.48 -16.74
C ILE A 145 9.74 17.76 -17.06
N SER A 146 9.59 16.51 -16.63
CA SER A 146 8.36 15.76 -16.86
C SER A 146 7.15 16.39 -16.15
N GLN A 147 5.95 16.22 -16.71
CA GLN A 147 4.72 16.67 -16.06
C GLN A 147 4.56 16.09 -14.65
N THR A 148 4.93 14.82 -14.48
CA THR A 148 4.88 14.12 -13.20
C THR A 148 5.81 14.78 -12.19
N ASP A 149 7.06 15.06 -12.54
CA ASP A 149 8.02 15.66 -11.60
C ASP A 149 7.59 17.06 -11.14
N VAL A 150 7.00 17.85 -12.05
CA VAL A 150 6.46 19.17 -11.71
C VAL A 150 5.31 19.04 -10.70
N ILE A 151 4.39 18.10 -10.92
CA ILE A 151 3.25 17.87 -10.02
C ILE A 151 3.71 17.32 -8.67
N VAL A 152 4.61 16.33 -8.67
CA VAL A 152 5.18 15.74 -7.46
C VAL A 152 5.92 16.81 -6.66
N SER A 153 6.75 17.64 -7.30
CA SER A 153 7.44 18.75 -6.62
C SER A 153 6.46 19.76 -6.01
N ALA A 154 5.38 20.10 -6.71
CA ALA A 154 4.38 21.04 -6.18
C ALA A 154 3.64 20.45 -4.97
N LEU A 155 3.30 19.16 -5.00
CA LEU A 155 2.67 18.45 -3.87
C LEU A 155 3.63 18.33 -2.69
N ALA A 156 4.85 17.88 -2.93
CA ALA A 156 5.90 17.73 -1.92
C ALA A 156 6.17 19.07 -1.20
N SER A 157 6.28 20.16 -1.96
CA SER A 157 6.43 21.51 -1.39
C SER A 157 5.20 22.00 -0.62
N HIS A 158 4.00 21.54 -0.97
CA HIS A 158 2.77 21.94 -0.28
C HIS A 158 2.53 21.15 1.01
N LEU A 159 3.06 19.92 1.09
CA LEU A 159 2.92 18.99 2.22
C LEU A 159 4.16 18.93 3.12
N ASP A 160 5.13 19.84 2.92
CA ASP A 160 6.42 19.87 3.64
C ASP A 160 7.24 18.57 3.56
N SER A 161 7.07 17.78 2.49
CA SER A 161 7.87 16.55 2.27
C SER A 161 9.10 16.85 1.41
N VAL A 162 10.20 17.24 2.05
CA VAL A 162 11.44 17.60 1.35
C VAL A 162 12.08 16.38 0.66
N GLU A 163 11.92 15.18 1.23
CA GLU A 163 12.55 13.94 0.76
C GLU A 163 12.01 13.47 -0.60
N ASP A 164 10.75 13.78 -0.91
CA ASP A 164 10.07 13.35 -2.13
C ASP A 164 10.26 14.29 -3.34
N ILE A 165 10.99 15.40 -3.17
CA ILE A 165 11.27 16.31 -4.28
C ILE A 165 12.22 15.64 -5.30
N PRO A 166 11.84 15.53 -6.59
CA PRO A 166 12.69 14.93 -7.62
C PRO A 166 14.06 15.59 -7.72
N MET A 167 15.10 14.79 -7.91
CA MET A 167 16.50 15.26 -7.90
C MET A 167 16.77 16.35 -8.95
N ILE A 168 16.16 16.24 -10.13
CA ILE A 168 16.29 17.23 -11.21
C ILE A 168 15.77 18.62 -10.79
N GLN A 169 14.72 18.66 -9.97
CA GLN A 169 14.15 19.91 -9.48
C GLN A 169 15.04 20.55 -8.41
N ARG A 170 15.61 19.75 -7.52
CA ARG A 170 16.60 20.24 -6.53
C ARG A 170 17.81 20.85 -7.23
N LEU A 171 18.27 20.23 -8.33
CA LEU A 171 19.41 20.69 -9.12
C LEU A 171 19.12 22.03 -9.80
N LEU A 172 17.94 22.20 -10.41
CA LEU A 172 17.53 23.48 -11.01
C LEU A 172 17.40 24.61 -9.98
N GLU A 173 16.90 24.30 -8.78
CA GLU A 173 16.83 25.31 -7.72
C GLU A 173 18.21 25.71 -7.22
N LEU A 174 19.14 24.75 -7.12
CA LEU A 174 20.54 25.01 -6.83
C LEU A 174 21.19 25.87 -7.93
N GLU A 175 21.02 25.53 -9.20
CA GLU A 175 21.53 26.33 -10.33
C GLU A 175 21.03 27.77 -10.23
N LYS A 176 19.72 27.97 -10.01
CA LYS A 176 19.13 29.30 -9.86
C LYS A 176 19.74 30.08 -8.68
N ARG A 177 19.96 29.43 -7.54
CA ARG A 177 20.61 30.07 -6.37
C ARG A 177 22.07 30.40 -6.66
N VAL A 178 22.80 29.52 -7.33
CA VAL A 178 24.19 29.75 -7.75
C VAL A 178 24.27 30.92 -8.73
N SER A 179 23.40 31.01 -9.74
CA SER A 179 23.38 32.15 -10.66
C SER A 179 23.14 33.49 -9.95
N VAL A 180 22.29 33.51 -8.92
CA VAL A 180 22.05 34.72 -8.12
C VAL A 180 23.28 35.11 -7.30
N LEU A 181 24.05 34.13 -6.82
CA LEU A 181 25.29 34.36 -6.08
C LEU A 181 26.44 34.80 -6.99
N GLU A 182 26.54 34.22 -8.19
CA GLU A 182 27.52 34.62 -9.22
C GLU A 182 27.31 36.06 -9.68
N ILE A 183 26.07 36.56 -9.72
CA ILE A 183 25.77 37.97 -10.05
C ILE A 183 26.16 38.94 -8.92
N LYS A 184 26.30 38.44 -7.68
CA LYS A 184 26.63 39.24 -6.49
C LYS A 184 28.11 39.22 -6.13
N SER A 185 28.92 38.38 -6.78
CA SER A 185 30.39 38.33 -6.64
C SER A 185 31.08 39.17 -7.70
#